data_AF-A0A6G1QNJ9-F1
#
_entry.id   AF-A0A6G1QNJ9-F1
#
_cell.length_a   1.000
_cell.length_b   1.000
_cell.length_c   1.000
_cell.angle_alpha   90.00
_cell.angle_beta   90.00
_cell.angle_gamma   90.00
#
_symmetry.space_group_name_H-M   'P 1'
#
loop_
_entity.id
_entity.type
_entity.pdbx_description
1 polymer ?
#
loop_
_entity_poly.entity_id
_entity_poly.type
_entity_poly.pdbx_seq_one_letter_code
_entity_poly.pdbx_strand_id
1 'polypeptide(L)' 'MSSAGVAPLCFLKSKVNEAVYQDVLEQFMLPAAHQLYGDADFIFQQDLAPAHSAKSTST' A
#
# COMPACT_ATOMS: atom_id res chain seq x y z
N MET A 1 5.03 -7.99 1.15
CA MET A 1 5.86 -8.94 1.93
C MET A 1 7.06 -8.19 2.41
N SER A 2 7.44 -8.37 3.67
CA SER A 2 8.61 -7.71 4.23
C SER A 2 9.40 -8.66 5.13
N SER A 3 10.61 -8.28 5.55
CA SER A 3 11.42 -9.11 6.44
C SER A 3 10.79 -9.32 7.82
N ALA A 4 9.94 -8.39 8.26
CA ALA A 4 9.21 -8.46 9.53
C ALA A 4 7.96 -9.36 9.46
N GLY A 5 7.47 -9.68 8.26
CA GLY A 5 6.31 -10.54 8.08
C GLY A 5 5.48 -10.24 6.83
N VAL A 6 4.24 -10.72 6.85
CA VAL A 6 3.30 -10.62 5.73
C VAL A 6 2.22 -9.59 6.06
N ALA A 7 2.05 -8.60 5.17
CA ALA A 7 0.90 -7.72 5.21
C ALA A 7 -0.34 -8.44 4.66
N PRO A 8 -1.57 -7.98 4.99
CA PRO A 8 -2.80 -8.60 4.50
C PRO A 8 -2.88 -8.66 2.97
N LEU A 9 -3.42 -9.78 2.46
CA LEU A 9 -3.83 -9.90 1.06
C LEU A 9 -5.29 -9.45 0.92
N CYS A 10 -5.54 -8.39 0.15
CA CYS A 10 -6.88 -7.85 -0.10
C CYS A 10 -7.39 -8.25 -1.50
N PHE A 11 -8.56 -8.87 -1.57
CA PHE A 11 -9.21 -9.20 -2.85
C PHE A 11 -10.10 -8.05 -3.31
N LEU A 12 -9.79 -7.49 -4.47
CA LEU A 12 -10.55 -6.40 -5.06
C LEU A 12 -11.58 -6.92 -6.05
N LYS A 13 -12.79 -6.35 -6.01
CA LYS A 13 -13.89 -6.69 -6.94
C LYS A 13 -13.87 -5.88 -8.23
N SER A 14 -13.02 -4.85 -8.30
CA SER A 14 -12.89 -3.94 -9.44
C SER A 14 -11.45 -3.90 -9.95
N LYS A 15 -11.26 -3.34 -11.15
CA LYS A 15 -9.92 -2.96 -11.62
C LYS A 15 -9.35 -1.89 -10.69
N VAL A 16 -8.03 -1.94 -10.50
CA VAL A 16 -7.31 -0.93 -9.72
C VAL A 16 -7.19 0.34 -10.55
N ASN A 17 -7.72 1.44 -10.01
CA ASN A 17 -7.46 2.81 -10.44
C ASN A 17 -6.83 3.58 -9.27
N GLU A 18 -6.57 4.87 -9.45
CA GLU A 18 -5.93 5.71 -8.45
C GLU A 18 -6.71 5.77 -7.11
N ALA A 19 -8.04 5.88 -7.16
CA ALA A 19 -8.87 5.96 -5.96
C ALA A 19 -8.88 4.63 -5.20
N VAL A 20 -9.09 3.51 -5.90
CA VAL A 20 -9.06 2.18 -5.31
C VAL A 20 -7.68 1.88 -4.72
N TYR A 21 -6.61 2.31 -5.39
CA TYR A 21 -5.26 2.11 -4.88
C TYR A 21 -5.00 2.91 -3.61
N GLN A 22 -5.44 4.17 -3.57
CA GLN A 22 -5.37 5.00 -2.37
C GLN A 22 -6.12 4.37 -1.18
N ASP A 23 -7.35 3.90 -1.42
CA ASP A 23 -8.12 3.18 -0.39
C ASP A 23 -7.37 1.95 0.14
N VAL A 24 -6.69 1.21 -0.74
CA VAL A 24 -5.89 0.04 -0.34
C VAL A 24 -4.69 0.45 0.52
N LEU A 25 -4.00 1.54 0.17
CA LEU A 25 -2.88 2.03 0.95
C LEU A 25 -3.32 2.47 2.35
N GLU A 26 -4.39 3.26 2.43
CA GLU A 26 -4.90 3.82 3.69
C GLU A 26 -5.50 2.74 4.60
N GLN A 27 -6.28 1.81 4.05
CA GLN A 27 -7.02 0.82 4.86
C GLN A 27 -6.20 -0.42 5.21
N PHE A 28 -5.20 -0.77 4.40
CA PHE A 28 -4.46 -2.04 4.57
C PHE A 28 -2.95 -1.84 4.68
N MET A 29 -2.32 -1.08 3.78
CA MET A 29 -0.86 -0.98 3.74
C MET A 29 -0.30 -0.24 4.96
N LEU A 30 -0.80 0.98 5.24
CA LEU A 30 -0.30 1.81 6.34
C LEU A 30 -0.53 1.17 7.73
N PRO A 31 -1.71 0.60 8.05
CA PRO A 31 -1.91 -0.11 9.32
C PRO A 31 -0.98 -1.31 9.47
N ALA A 32 -0.76 -2.08 8.39
CA ALA A 32 0.14 -3.21 8.41
C ALA A 32 1.61 -2.78 8.60
N ALA A 33 2.02 -1.68 7.96
CA ALA A 33 3.35 -1.10 8.16
C ALA A 33 3.55 -0.67 9.61
N HIS A 34 2.57 0.03 10.20
CA HIS A 34 2.62 0.42 11.61
C HIS A 34 2.66 -0.80 12.55
N GLN A 35 1.91 -1.87 12.25
CA GLN A 35 1.95 -3.09 13.06
C GLN A 35 3.30 -3.82 12.98
N LEU A 36 3.92 -3.85 11.79
CA LEU A 36 5.16 -4.60 11.56
C LEU A 36 6.42 -3.83 11.97
N TYR A 37 6.40 -2.51 11.83
CA TYR A 37 7.58 -1.65 12.02
C TYR A 37 7.42 -0.64 13.16
N GLY A 38 6.21 -0.42 13.67
CA GLY A 38 5.94 0.59 14.69
C GLY A 38 6.31 1.97 14.20
N ASP A 39 7.24 2.60 14.93
CA ASP A 39 7.78 3.93 14.63
C ASP A 39 9.09 3.87 13.81
N ALA A 40 9.53 2.68 13.39
CA ALA A 40 10.73 2.55 12.58
C ALA A 40 10.48 2.99 11.13
N ASP A 41 11.47 3.66 10.54
CA ASP A 41 11.44 4.00 9.13
C ASP A 41 11.47 2.74 8.24
N PHE A 42 10.76 2.81 7.12
CA PHE A 42 10.75 1.75 6.11
C PHE A 42 10.73 2.33 4.70
N ILE A 43 11.15 1.51 3.73
CA ILE A 43 11.07 1.84 2.31
C ILE A 43 9.86 1.12 1.72
N PHE A 44 8.94 1.89 1.13
CA PHE A 44 7.82 1.35 0.38
C PHE A 44 8.23 1.12 -1.08
N GLN A 45 8.06 -0.12 -1.57
CA GLN A 45 8.37 -0.51 -2.94
C GLN A 45 7.10 -1.00 -3.66
N GLN A 46 6.90 -0.49 -4.86
CA GLN A 46 5.81 -0.86 -5.79
C GLN A 46 6.35 -0.89 -7.22
N ASP A 47 5.56 -1.40 -8.17
CA ASP A 47 5.86 -1.31 -9.60
C ASP A 47 5.45 0.05 -10.20
N LEU A 48 5.62 0.21 -11.52
CA LEU A 48 5.31 1.45 -12.25
C LEU A 48 3.89 1.48 -12.87
N ALA A 49 2.92 0.78 -12.29
CA ALA A 49 1.54 0.85 -12.78
C ALA A 49 1.01 2.31 -12.72
N PRO A 50 0.19 2.77 -13.69
CA PRO A 50 -0.23 4.18 -13.74
C PRO A 50 -0.91 4.70 -12.47
N ALA A 51 -1.69 3.86 -11.78
CA ALA A 51 -2.37 4.21 -10.53
C ALA A 51 -1.38 4.53 -9.38
N HIS A 52 -0.18 3.96 -9.43
CA HIS A 52 0.86 4.11 -8.42
C HIS A 52 1.60 5.45 -8.53
N SER A 53 1.64 6.02 -9.74
CA SER A 53 2.25 7.31 -10.05
C SER A 53 1.22 8.44 -10.20
N ALA A 54 -0.05 8.18 -9.91
CA ALA A 54 -1.11 9.18 -10.01
C ALA A 54 -0.89 10.30 -8.98
N LYS A 55 -1.27 11.54 -9.32
CA LYS A 55 -1.07 12.70 -8.42
C LYS A 55 -1.80 12.55 -7.07
N SER A 56 -2.94 11.86 -7.05
CA SER A 56 -3.68 11.55 -5.82
C SER A 56 -2.96 10.52 -4.94
N THR A 57 -2.12 9.68 -5.53
CA THR A 57 -1.36 8.63 -4.84
C THR A 57 0.00 9.13 -4.37
N SER A 58 0.60 10.08 -5.09
CA SER A 58 1.82 10.78 -4.68
C SER A 58 1.50 11.76 -3.54
N THR A 59 1.70 11.32 -2.29
CA THR A 59 1.61 12.18 -1.11
C THR A 59 2.86 13.07 -0.99
#